data_AF-A0A181Z655-F1
#
_entry.id   AF-A0A181Z655-F1
#
_cell.length_a   1.000
_cell.length_b   1.000
_cell.length_c   1.000
_cell.angle_alpha   90.00
_cell.angle_beta   90.00
_cell.angle_gamma   90.00
#
_symmetry.space_group_name_H-M   'P 1'
#
loop_
_entity.id
_entity.type
_entity.pdbx_description
1 polymer ?
#
loop_
_entity_poly.entity_id
_entity_poly.type
_entity_poly.pdbx_seq_one_letter_code
_entity_poly.pdbx_strand_id
1 'polypeptide(L)'
;MRGARIPDAEGMDVPIIRLPSSLSDPVRLFHGAAIERREWDGLDHLERRRLLVRARYAALTAPGIVSHRSAAALWGMPDVDPPDVRLHVIAPGAKRTHSGRGVVRHIDARGDLTATSIDGVPVTTVVQTAVDLARTGTSTQAVVVFDHVLRRGDCSRDDLGRALDPLDGLRGIRQARDALAFADPGSDSPGESISRVTLRSLRVPTPVLQQEFTTDAGRFRVDFWWPEHGVVGEFDGRVKYDDHEVVWREKLREDALRRLPQVHGFARWTMREARSQAALARVVLAAGLPVPRAGVMRH
;
A
#
# COMPACT_ATOMS: atom_id res chain seq x y z
N MET A 1 25.82 30.91 -12.87
CA MET A 1 25.77 29.53 -12.32
C MET A 1 25.99 29.60 -10.83
N ARG A 2 24.93 29.48 -10.02
CA ARG A 2 25.05 29.42 -8.55
C ARG A 2 24.74 27.99 -8.12
N GLY A 3 25.68 27.35 -7.44
CA GLY A 3 25.49 26.02 -6.87
C GLY A 3 24.31 26.05 -5.90
N ALA A 4 23.38 25.11 -6.07
CA ALA A 4 22.35 24.85 -5.09
C ALA A 4 23.05 24.30 -3.84
N ARG A 5 23.33 25.16 -2.87
CA ARG A 5 23.53 24.72 -1.48
C ARG A 5 22.22 24.10 -1.05
N ILE A 6 22.26 22.86 -0.57
CA ILE A 6 21.21 22.33 0.29
C ILE A 6 21.23 23.28 1.50
N PRO A 7 20.21 24.12 1.74
CA PRO A 7 20.20 24.97 2.92
C PRO A 7 20.25 24.06 4.15
N ASP A 8 20.99 24.48 5.19
CA ASP A 8 20.96 23.84 6.49
C ASP A 8 19.50 23.70 6.93
N ALA A 9 18.99 22.47 6.86
CA ALA A 9 17.65 22.13 7.25
C ALA A 9 17.66 21.92 8.76
N GLU A 10 17.67 23.01 9.53
CA GLU A 10 17.53 22.95 10.98
C GLU A 10 16.29 22.10 11.34
N GLY A 11 16.51 20.97 12.00
CA GLY A 11 15.47 20.03 12.44
C GLY A 11 15.08 18.92 11.45
N MET A 12 15.68 18.84 10.26
CA MET A 12 15.45 17.76 9.29
C MET A 12 16.73 16.95 9.13
N ASP A 13 16.85 15.86 9.90
CA ASP A 13 18.02 15.00 9.86
C ASP A 13 18.07 14.24 8.52
N VAL A 14 18.72 14.84 7.51
CA VAL A 14 19.08 14.18 6.25
C VAL A 14 20.61 14.21 5.99
N PRO A 15 21.46 13.91 7.00
CA PRO A 15 22.91 14.13 6.94
C PRO A 15 23.64 13.27 5.89
N ILE A 16 22.98 12.23 5.37
CA ILE A 16 23.58 11.28 4.43
C ILE A 16 23.58 11.78 2.97
N ILE A 17 22.78 12.80 2.64
CA ILE A 17 22.68 13.34 1.27
C ILE A 17 23.71 14.43 1.03
N ARG A 18 24.50 14.26 -0.02
CA ARG A 18 25.67 15.08 -0.32
C ARG A 18 25.75 15.42 -1.81
N LEU A 19 26.67 16.31 -2.16
CA LEU A 19 27.00 16.56 -3.56
C LEU A 19 27.64 15.29 -4.17
N PRO A 20 27.30 14.92 -5.42
CA PRO A 20 27.90 13.75 -6.05
C PRO A 20 29.43 13.77 -6.11
N SER A 21 30.03 14.97 -6.20
CA SER A 21 31.48 15.17 -6.26
C SER A 21 32.19 14.97 -4.92
N SER A 22 31.46 14.88 -3.79
CA SER A 22 32.04 14.66 -2.47
C SER A 22 31.91 13.21 -1.98
N LEU A 23 31.55 12.28 -2.87
CA LEU A 23 31.30 10.87 -2.57
C LEU A 23 32.25 9.97 -3.35
N SER A 24 32.57 8.79 -2.81
CA SER A 24 33.46 7.83 -3.49
C SER A 24 32.72 7.02 -4.57
N ASP A 25 31.54 6.49 -4.25
CA ASP A 25 30.66 5.76 -5.17
C ASP A 25 29.22 6.28 -5.03
N PRO A 26 28.89 7.37 -5.74
CA PRO A 26 27.60 8.03 -5.57
C PRO A 26 26.45 7.30 -6.27
N VAL A 27 25.39 7.04 -5.53
CA VAL A 27 24.04 6.80 -6.09
C VAL A 27 23.34 8.13 -6.25
N ARG A 28 23.10 8.54 -7.51
CA ARG A 28 22.41 9.81 -7.81
C ARG A 28 20.92 9.69 -7.52
N LEU A 29 20.42 10.58 -6.66
CA LEU A 29 18.99 10.66 -6.32
C LEU A 29 18.26 11.62 -7.28
N PHE A 30 18.81 12.83 -7.44
CA PHE A 30 18.37 13.84 -8.42
C PHE A 30 19.47 14.90 -8.60
N HIS A 31 19.20 15.94 -9.40
CA HIS A 31 20.18 16.99 -9.65
C HIS A 31 20.66 17.64 -8.34
N GLY A 32 21.98 17.56 -8.09
CA GLY A 32 22.61 18.10 -6.89
C GLY A 32 22.53 17.23 -5.62
N ALA A 33 21.86 16.07 -5.68
CA ALA A 33 21.69 15.20 -4.51
C ALA A 33 22.11 13.75 -4.83
N ALA A 34 23.04 13.23 -4.03
CA ALA A 34 23.48 11.85 -4.08
C ALA A 34 23.71 11.31 -2.67
N ILE A 35 23.83 9.99 -2.57
CA ILE A 35 24.13 9.22 -1.36
C ILE A 35 25.22 8.20 -1.68
N GLU A 36 26.03 7.79 -0.70
CA GLU A 36 27.03 6.73 -0.90
C GLU A 36 26.33 5.39 -1.19
N ARG A 37 26.83 4.61 -2.15
CA ARG A 37 26.21 3.32 -2.52
C ARG A 37 25.98 2.40 -1.32
N ARG A 38 26.98 2.26 -0.45
CA ARG A 38 26.87 1.41 0.76
C ARG A 38 25.68 1.80 1.65
N GLU A 39 25.40 3.10 1.75
CA GLU A 39 24.31 3.63 2.57
C GLU A 39 22.98 3.35 1.87
N TRP A 40 22.89 3.58 0.55
CA TRP A 40 21.71 3.26 -0.24
C TRP A 40 21.34 1.77 -0.22
N ASP A 41 22.34 0.90 -0.35
CA ASP A 41 22.16 -0.55 -0.39
C ASP A 41 21.69 -1.10 0.95
N GLY A 42 22.01 -0.42 2.06
CA GLY A 42 21.52 -0.74 3.40
C GLY A 42 20.08 -0.31 3.69
N LEU A 43 19.46 0.53 2.85
CA LEU A 43 18.08 0.98 3.04
C LEU A 43 17.08 0.04 2.35
N ASP A 44 15.98 -0.24 3.02
CA ASP A 44 14.83 -0.92 2.42
C ASP A 44 14.07 0.00 1.43
N HIS A 45 13.05 -0.54 0.76
CA HIS A 45 12.27 0.21 -0.22
C HIS A 45 11.54 1.43 0.36
N LEU A 46 11.01 1.33 1.59
CA LEU A 46 10.28 2.40 2.24
C LEU A 46 11.23 3.48 2.74
N GLU A 47 12.36 3.10 3.32
CA GLU A 47 13.43 3.99 3.78
C GLU A 47 14.02 4.79 2.61
N ARG A 48 14.32 4.13 1.49
CA ARG A 48 14.73 4.80 0.24
C ARG A 48 13.69 5.81 -0.21
N ARG A 49 12.41 5.46 -0.14
CA ARG A 49 11.31 6.35 -0.55
C ARG A 49 11.18 7.54 0.40
N ARG A 50 11.24 7.33 1.71
CA ARG A 50 11.23 8.39 2.74
C ARG A 50 12.39 9.35 2.56
N LEU A 51 13.59 8.81 2.34
CA LEU A 51 14.79 9.60 2.05
C LEU A 51 14.58 10.49 0.83
N LEU A 52 14.10 9.93 -0.29
CA LEU A 52 13.83 10.69 -1.51
C LEU A 52 12.79 11.81 -1.30
N VAL A 53 11.76 11.57 -0.49
CA VAL A 53 10.75 12.58 -0.16
C VAL A 53 11.38 13.74 0.62
N ARG A 54 12.10 13.45 1.70
CA ARG A 54 12.76 14.48 2.54
C ARG A 54 13.78 15.28 1.75
N ALA A 55 14.63 14.59 0.99
CA ALA A 55 15.63 15.18 0.13
C ALA A 55 15.05 16.18 -0.86
N ARG A 56 14.01 15.76 -1.60
CA ARG A 56 13.35 16.62 -2.57
C ARG A 56 12.64 17.78 -1.89
N TYR A 57 12.02 17.55 -0.73
CA TYR A 57 11.32 18.58 0.03
C TYR A 57 12.29 19.68 0.50
N ALA A 58 13.43 19.31 1.10
CA ALA A 58 14.46 20.23 1.55
C ALA A 58 15.08 21.07 0.41
N ALA A 59 15.09 20.53 -0.82
CA ALA A 59 15.60 21.23 -2.00
C ALA A 59 14.61 22.27 -2.59
N LEU A 60 13.39 22.40 -2.07
CA LEU A 60 12.38 23.34 -2.56
C LEU A 60 12.33 24.62 -1.73
N THR A 61 12.25 25.77 -2.41
CA THR A 61 12.08 27.09 -1.77
C THR A 61 10.67 27.30 -1.22
N ALA A 62 9.66 26.74 -1.88
CA ALA A 62 8.25 26.83 -1.49
C ALA A 62 7.58 25.47 -1.73
N PRO A 63 7.77 24.50 -0.81
CA PRO A 63 7.35 23.13 -1.05
C PRO A 63 5.84 22.91 -0.93
N GLY A 64 5.13 23.71 -0.13
CA GLY A 64 3.76 23.37 0.28
C GLY A 64 3.76 22.22 1.28
N ILE A 65 2.67 21.46 1.34
CA ILE A 65 2.48 20.35 2.30
C ILE A 65 2.64 19.01 1.58
N VAL A 66 3.48 18.11 2.08
CA VAL A 66 3.66 16.77 1.48
C VAL A 66 2.35 16.00 1.50
N SER A 67 1.98 15.38 0.39
CA SER A 67 0.67 14.74 0.21
C SER A 67 0.73 13.47 -0.64
N HIS A 68 -0.43 12.81 -0.82
CA HIS A 68 -0.61 11.64 -1.69
C HIS A 68 0.48 10.58 -1.44
N ARG A 69 1.09 10.05 -2.51
CA ARG A 69 2.11 8.99 -2.49
C ARG A 69 3.39 9.38 -1.75
N SER A 70 3.68 10.67 -1.61
CA SER A 70 4.83 11.12 -0.81
C SER A 70 4.50 11.16 0.68
N ALA A 71 3.30 11.60 1.05
CA ALA A 71 2.83 11.51 2.43
C ALA A 71 2.65 10.06 2.87
N ALA A 72 2.13 9.21 1.99
CA ALA A 72 2.00 7.77 2.21
C ALA A 72 3.31 7.13 2.64
N ALA A 73 4.42 7.46 1.96
CA ALA A 73 5.74 6.98 2.34
C ALA A 73 6.17 7.47 3.73
N LEU A 74 5.89 8.72 4.09
CA LEU A 74 6.20 9.24 5.43
C LEU A 74 5.38 8.49 6.51
N TRP A 75 4.08 8.32 6.28
CA TRP A 75 3.18 7.56 7.16
C TRP A 75 3.45 6.04 7.20
N GLY A 76 4.22 5.50 6.25
CA GLY A 76 4.44 4.06 6.12
C GLY A 76 3.24 3.31 5.51
N MET A 77 2.39 4.02 4.78
CA MET A 77 1.27 3.42 4.05
C MET A 77 1.77 2.68 2.80
N PRO A 78 1.17 1.52 2.48
CA PRO A 78 1.51 0.76 1.29
C PRO A 78 1.13 1.51 0.02
N ASP A 79 2.03 1.45 -0.97
CA ASP A 79 1.84 2.01 -2.30
C ASP A 79 2.12 0.91 -3.33
N VAL A 80 1.05 0.32 -3.84
CA VAL A 80 1.07 -0.86 -4.72
C VAL A 80 0.88 -0.53 -6.20
N ASP A 81 0.62 0.74 -6.49
CA ASP A 81 0.57 1.32 -7.83
C ASP A 81 1.98 1.42 -8.45
N PRO A 82 2.11 1.55 -9.79
CA PRO A 82 3.41 1.67 -10.44
C PRO A 82 4.28 2.77 -9.80
N PRO A 83 5.58 2.55 -9.56
CA PRO A 83 6.42 3.49 -8.81
C PRO A 83 6.39 4.90 -9.38
N ASP A 84 6.21 5.90 -8.51
CA ASP A 84 6.33 7.31 -8.85
C ASP A 84 7.34 7.98 -7.92
N VAL A 85 8.52 8.32 -8.47
CA VAL A 85 9.62 8.91 -7.71
C VAL A 85 9.47 10.41 -7.50
N ARG A 86 8.45 11.04 -8.10
CA ARG A 86 8.19 12.47 -7.91
C ARG A 86 7.81 12.76 -6.46
N LEU A 87 8.06 13.99 -6.03
CA LEU A 87 7.54 14.53 -4.77
C LEU A 87 6.12 15.05 -5.00
N HIS A 88 5.15 14.59 -4.21
CA HIS A 88 3.76 15.03 -4.24
C HIS A 88 3.53 15.99 -3.08
N VAL A 89 3.03 17.18 -3.40
CA VAL A 89 2.69 18.21 -2.43
C VAL A 89 1.35 18.84 -2.78
N ILE A 90 0.59 19.28 -1.78
CA ILE A 90 -0.49 20.25 -1.99
C ILE A 90 0.12 21.64 -1.84
N ALA A 91 -0.06 22.47 -2.85
CA ALA A 91 0.34 23.87 -2.81
C ALA A 91 -0.88 24.72 -2.43
N PRO A 92 -0.90 25.35 -1.23
CA PRO A 92 -2.01 26.21 -0.83
C PRO A 92 -2.29 27.30 -1.87
N GLY A 93 -3.56 27.48 -2.23
CA GLY A 93 -3.99 28.49 -3.22
C GLY A 93 -3.72 28.14 -4.69
N ALA A 94 -3.15 26.97 -5.00
CA ALA A 94 -3.03 26.53 -6.39
C ALA A 94 -4.40 26.30 -7.02
N LYS A 95 -4.63 26.90 -8.20
CA LYS A 95 -5.89 26.76 -8.95
C LYS A 95 -5.95 25.53 -9.86
N ARG A 96 -4.80 24.89 -10.11
CA ARG A 96 -4.67 23.74 -11.01
C ARG A 96 -3.48 22.88 -10.61
N THR A 97 -3.64 21.57 -10.77
CA THR A 97 -2.55 20.62 -10.56
C THR A 97 -1.50 20.79 -11.66
N HIS A 98 -0.23 20.84 -11.28
CA HIS A 98 0.89 20.99 -12.22
C HIS A 98 2.04 20.04 -11.85
N SER A 99 2.67 19.45 -12.86
CA SER A 99 3.85 18.59 -12.70
C SER A 99 5.06 19.19 -13.41
N GLY A 100 6.21 19.23 -12.73
CA GLY A 100 7.46 19.70 -13.33
C GLY A 100 8.65 19.54 -12.38
N ARG A 101 9.85 19.34 -12.95
CA ARG A 101 11.13 19.18 -12.23
C ARG A 101 11.08 18.10 -11.11
N GLY A 102 10.36 17.01 -11.35
CA GLY A 102 10.25 15.91 -10.38
C GLY A 102 9.31 16.19 -9.20
N VAL A 103 8.42 17.18 -9.32
CA VAL A 103 7.42 17.52 -8.30
C VAL A 103 6.03 17.57 -8.95
N VAL A 104 5.02 17.02 -8.26
CA VAL A 104 3.60 17.18 -8.58
C VAL A 104 2.99 18.07 -7.51
N ARG A 105 2.46 19.22 -7.92
CA ARG A 105 1.76 20.16 -7.05
C ARG A 105 0.27 20.01 -7.29
N HIS A 106 -0.43 19.46 -6.31
CA HIS A 106 -1.87 19.28 -6.29
C HIS A 106 -2.56 20.52 -5.75
N ILE A 107 -3.81 20.70 -6.16
CA ILE A 107 -4.73 21.64 -5.53
C ILE A 107 -5.24 21.06 -4.21
N ASP A 108 -5.65 21.92 -3.28
CA ASP A 108 -6.48 21.51 -2.15
C ASP A 108 -7.91 21.29 -2.66
N ALA A 109 -8.28 20.02 -2.83
CA ALA A 109 -9.60 19.65 -3.35
C ALA A 109 -10.72 19.84 -2.32
N ARG A 110 -10.40 19.93 -1.02
CA ARG A 110 -11.40 20.04 0.05
C ARG A 110 -11.61 21.47 0.52
N GLY A 111 -10.59 22.30 0.39
CA GLY A 111 -10.60 23.68 0.87
C GLY A 111 -10.42 23.81 2.39
N ASP A 112 -10.17 22.70 3.10
CA ASP A 112 -9.99 22.61 4.55
C ASP A 112 -8.61 22.04 4.92
N LEU A 113 -7.60 22.23 4.06
CA LEU A 113 -6.27 21.63 4.19
C LEU A 113 -5.69 21.76 5.60
N THR A 114 -5.59 20.62 6.26
CA THR A 114 -4.95 20.48 7.57
C THR A 114 -3.61 19.76 7.41
N ALA A 115 -2.56 20.34 7.97
CA ALA A 115 -1.22 19.76 7.98
C ALA A 115 -0.83 19.31 9.40
N THR A 116 -0.03 18.25 9.46
CA THR A 116 0.77 17.87 10.63
C THR A 116 2.24 17.80 10.22
N SER A 117 3.12 17.29 11.07
CA SER A 117 4.55 17.18 10.80
C SER A 117 5.06 15.78 11.10
N ILE A 118 5.93 15.26 10.24
CA ILE A 118 6.74 14.06 10.48
C ILE A 118 8.20 14.45 10.28
N ASP A 119 9.02 14.33 11.33
CA ASP A 119 10.44 14.68 11.30
C ASP A 119 10.71 16.07 10.68
N GLY A 120 9.92 17.06 11.11
CA GLY A 120 10.04 18.45 10.65
C GLY A 120 9.45 18.72 9.26
N VAL A 121 8.87 17.72 8.58
CA VAL A 121 8.27 17.87 7.25
C VAL A 121 6.74 18.02 7.36
N PRO A 122 6.17 19.18 6.98
CA PRO A 122 4.73 19.36 6.81
C PRO A 122 4.12 18.30 5.89
N VAL A 123 3.11 17.59 6.39
CA VAL A 123 2.47 16.47 5.71
C VAL A 123 0.96 16.47 5.94
N THR A 124 0.18 16.00 4.97
CA THR A 124 -1.25 15.76 5.14
C THR A 124 -1.50 14.75 6.24
N THR A 125 -2.64 14.87 6.94
CA THR A 125 -3.06 13.90 7.96
C THR A 125 -3.20 12.49 7.38
N VAL A 126 -3.24 11.46 8.23
CA VAL A 126 -3.46 10.06 7.80
C VAL A 126 -4.75 9.93 6.98
N VAL A 127 -5.86 10.46 7.50
CA VAL A 127 -7.18 10.45 6.82
C VAL A 127 -7.10 11.12 5.45
N GLN A 128 -6.51 12.32 5.38
CA GLN A 128 -6.40 13.05 4.13
C GLN A 128 -5.53 12.29 3.12
N THR A 129 -4.40 11.74 3.57
CA THR A 129 -3.49 10.96 2.73
C THR A 129 -4.18 9.73 2.16
N ALA A 130 -4.94 8.99 2.99
CA ALA A 130 -5.68 7.81 2.56
C ALA A 130 -6.75 8.15 1.52
N VAL A 131 -7.52 9.24 1.75
CA VAL A 131 -8.54 9.71 0.81
C VAL A 131 -7.93 10.17 -0.53
N ASP A 132 -6.83 10.92 -0.48
CA ASP A 132 -6.13 11.37 -1.68
C ASP A 132 -5.61 10.20 -2.52
N LEU A 133 -5.02 9.19 -1.86
CA LEU A 133 -4.60 7.95 -2.51
C LEU A 133 -5.78 7.19 -3.13
N ALA A 134 -6.87 7.02 -2.38
CA ALA A 134 -8.04 6.28 -2.84
C ALA A 134 -8.72 6.92 -4.05
N ARG A 135 -8.70 8.25 -4.14
CA ARG A 135 -9.29 8.99 -5.26
C ARG A 135 -8.41 9.03 -6.51
N THR A 136 -7.08 9.04 -6.34
CA THR A 136 -6.15 9.30 -7.44
C THR A 136 -5.40 8.08 -7.94
N GLY A 137 -5.32 7.01 -7.14
CA GLY A 137 -4.73 5.73 -7.50
C GLY A 137 -5.71 4.77 -8.16
N THR A 138 -5.28 3.52 -8.32
CA THR A 138 -6.16 2.43 -8.79
C THR A 138 -7.18 2.03 -7.73
N SER A 139 -8.26 1.33 -8.14
CA SER A 139 -9.23 0.76 -7.19
C SER A 139 -8.57 -0.19 -6.19
N THR A 140 -7.53 -0.92 -6.62
CA THR A 140 -6.74 -1.78 -5.74
C THR A 140 -5.96 -0.98 -4.71
N GLN A 141 -5.29 0.10 -5.11
CA GLN A 141 -4.60 1.00 -4.20
C GLN A 141 -5.56 1.61 -3.17
N ALA A 142 -6.78 1.97 -3.59
CA ALA A 142 -7.80 2.53 -2.72
C ALA A 142 -8.21 1.56 -1.59
N VAL A 143 -8.42 0.28 -1.91
CA VAL A 143 -8.75 -0.74 -0.91
C VAL A 143 -7.56 -1.00 0.00
N VAL A 144 -6.36 -1.17 -0.58
CA VAL A 144 -5.13 -1.45 0.17
C VAL A 144 -4.82 -0.35 1.19
N VAL A 145 -4.97 0.92 0.83
CA VAL A 145 -4.71 2.02 1.78
C VAL A 145 -5.77 2.10 2.88
N PHE A 146 -7.05 1.87 2.56
CA PHE A 146 -8.11 1.88 3.56
C PHE A 146 -8.02 0.70 4.53
N ASP A 147 -7.81 -0.52 4.03
CA ASP A 147 -7.55 -1.70 4.88
C ASP A 147 -6.39 -1.41 5.84
N HIS A 148 -5.29 -0.83 5.33
CA HIS A 148 -4.11 -0.50 6.13
C HIS A 148 -4.40 0.45 7.29
N VAL A 149 -5.03 1.60 7.01
CA VAL A 149 -5.27 2.62 8.07
C VAL A 149 -6.36 2.17 9.05
N LEU A 150 -7.36 1.41 8.59
CA LEU A 150 -8.40 0.84 9.45
C LEU A 150 -7.82 -0.24 10.37
N ARG A 151 -6.99 -1.15 9.84
CA ARG A 151 -6.34 -2.21 10.63
C ARG A 151 -5.42 -1.66 11.70
N ARG A 152 -4.67 -0.60 11.39
CA ARG A 152 -3.79 0.08 12.36
C ARG A 152 -4.55 0.88 13.42
N GLY A 153 -5.85 1.13 13.21
CA GLY A 153 -6.64 1.99 14.08
C GLY A 153 -6.25 3.47 13.96
N ASP A 154 -5.57 3.87 12.89
CA ASP A 154 -5.14 5.26 12.70
C ASP A 154 -6.34 6.20 12.45
N CYS A 155 -7.47 5.66 11.99
CA CYS A 155 -8.75 6.34 11.84
C CYS A 155 -9.92 5.35 11.79
N SER A 156 -11.13 5.83 12.06
CA SER A 156 -12.36 5.03 11.88
C SER A 156 -12.88 5.09 10.45
N ARG A 157 -13.78 4.16 10.11
CA ARG A 157 -14.54 4.18 8.86
C ARG A 157 -15.38 5.45 8.71
N ASP A 158 -15.91 5.96 9.81
CA ASP A 158 -16.69 7.20 9.84
C ASP A 158 -15.82 8.42 9.58
N ASP A 159 -14.56 8.43 10.06
CA ASP A 159 -13.61 9.51 9.74
C ASP A 159 -13.31 9.55 8.23
N LEU A 160 -13.10 8.39 7.61
CA LEU A 160 -12.89 8.29 6.16
C LEU A 160 -14.15 8.70 5.39
N GLY A 161 -15.35 8.28 5.85
CA GLY A 161 -16.62 8.68 5.26
C GLY A 161 -16.81 10.21 5.27
N ARG A 162 -16.70 10.83 6.45
CA ARG A 162 -16.78 12.28 6.63
C ARG A 162 -15.74 13.04 5.78
N ALA A 163 -14.55 12.47 5.61
CA ALA A 163 -13.51 13.04 4.77
C ALA A 163 -13.80 12.95 3.26
N LEU A 164 -14.64 12.01 2.83
CA LEU A 164 -15.08 11.84 1.45
C LEU A 164 -16.29 12.71 1.10
N ASP A 165 -17.15 13.05 2.06
CA ASP A 165 -18.37 13.84 1.84
C ASP A 165 -18.17 15.17 1.10
N PRO A 166 -17.21 16.05 1.47
CA PRO A 166 -17.02 17.34 0.78
C PRO A 166 -16.44 17.20 -0.63
N LEU A 167 -16.03 15.99 -1.03
CA LEU A 167 -15.40 15.71 -2.32
C LEU A 167 -16.42 15.23 -3.37
N ASP A 168 -17.71 15.38 -3.09
CA ASP A 168 -18.78 14.97 -4.00
C ASP A 168 -18.66 15.66 -5.37
N GLY A 169 -19.00 14.93 -6.43
CA GLY A 169 -18.84 15.39 -7.81
C GLY A 169 -17.40 15.44 -8.32
N LEU A 170 -16.37 15.34 -7.46
CA LEU A 170 -14.99 15.36 -7.91
C LEU A 170 -14.54 14.02 -8.48
N ARG A 171 -13.53 14.07 -9.36
CA ARG A 171 -12.92 12.87 -9.94
C ARG A 171 -12.46 11.90 -8.85
N GLY A 172 -12.73 10.61 -9.05
CA GLY A 172 -12.29 9.52 -8.18
C GLY A 172 -13.16 9.28 -6.95
N ILE A 173 -14.17 10.12 -6.67
CA ILE A 173 -14.97 9.98 -5.44
C ILE A 173 -15.77 8.68 -5.38
N ARG A 174 -16.37 8.26 -6.50
CA ARG A 174 -17.12 7.00 -6.59
C ARG A 174 -16.23 5.79 -6.27
N GLN A 175 -15.04 5.74 -6.87
CA GLN A 175 -14.05 4.69 -6.59
C GLN A 175 -13.66 4.67 -5.11
N ALA A 176 -13.38 5.84 -4.51
CA ALA A 176 -13.01 5.91 -3.10
C ALA A 176 -14.16 5.44 -2.19
N ARG A 177 -15.42 5.80 -2.49
CA ARG A 177 -16.58 5.29 -1.74
C ARG A 177 -16.76 3.78 -1.91
N ASP A 178 -16.64 3.26 -3.13
CA ASP A 178 -16.74 1.82 -3.41
C ASP A 178 -15.61 1.03 -2.72
N ALA A 179 -14.40 1.60 -2.67
CA ALA A 179 -13.25 1.02 -1.98
C ALA A 179 -13.46 1.06 -0.48
N LEU A 180 -13.94 2.18 0.09
CA LEU A 180 -14.26 2.26 1.51
C LEU A 180 -15.31 1.21 1.86
N ALA A 181 -16.43 1.14 1.14
CA ALA A 181 -17.49 0.15 1.36
C ALA A 181 -16.99 -1.31 1.32
N PHE A 182 -15.92 -1.58 0.56
CA PHE A 182 -15.31 -2.91 0.47
C PHE A 182 -14.14 -3.15 1.43
N ALA A 183 -13.57 -2.08 2.01
CA ALA A 183 -12.43 -2.17 2.90
C ALA A 183 -12.76 -3.07 4.11
N ASP A 184 -11.78 -3.81 4.60
CA ASP A 184 -11.89 -4.70 5.75
C ASP A 184 -10.57 -4.68 6.54
N PRO A 185 -10.60 -4.29 7.82
CA PRO A 185 -9.41 -4.26 8.67
C PRO A 185 -8.80 -5.64 8.93
N GLY A 186 -9.50 -6.75 8.61
CA GLY A 186 -8.97 -8.10 8.71
C GLY A 186 -7.95 -8.47 7.63
N SER A 187 -7.66 -7.61 6.65
CA SER A 187 -6.55 -7.83 5.71
C SER A 187 -5.23 -7.41 6.34
N ASP A 188 -4.41 -8.38 6.74
CA ASP A 188 -3.19 -8.14 7.53
C ASP A 188 -2.02 -7.61 6.69
N SER A 189 -2.07 -7.84 5.38
CA SER A 189 -1.04 -7.40 4.43
C SER A 189 -1.62 -6.78 3.15
N PRO A 190 -0.83 -5.94 2.43
CA PRO A 190 -1.22 -5.43 1.11
C PRO A 190 -1.52 -6.55 0.10
N GLY A 191 -0.85 -7.69 0.23
CA GLY A 191 -1.05 -8.84 -0.64
C GLY A 191 -2.40 -9.52 -0.43
N GLU A 192 -2.87 -9.61 0.82
CA GLU A 192 -4.23 -10.05 1.13
C GLU A 192 -5.28 -9.09 0.57
N SER A 193 -5.14 -7.77 0.77
CA SER A 193 -6.06 -6.78 0.19
C SER A 193 -6.12 -6.88 -1.35
N ILE A 194 -4.95 -7.02 -2.01
CA ILE A 194 -4.89 -7.25 -3.46
C ILE A 194 -5.62 -8.54 -3.85
N SER A 195 -5.41 -9.61 -3.07
CA SER A 195 -6.08 -10.89 -3.29
C SER A 195 -7.59 -10.74 -3.20
N ARG A 196 -8.12 -10.04 -2.19
CA ARG A 196 -9.56 -9.75 -2.04
C ARG A 196 -10.13 -8.99 -3.22
N VAL A 197 -9.42 -7.97 -3.72
CA VAL A 197 -9.87 -7.21 -4.91
C VAL A 197 -9.96 -8.14 -6.14
N THR A 198 -8.95 -8.99 -6.34
CA THR A 198 -8.95 -9.95 -7.46
C THR A 198 -10.04 -11.01 -7.31
N LEU A 199 -10.22 -11.58 -6.11
CA LEU A 199 -11.28 -12.56 -5.81
C LEU A 199 -12.67 -11.97 -6.03
N ARG A 200 -12.91 -10.73 -5.58
CA ARG A 200 -14.15 -9.99 -5.84
C ARG A 200 -14.40 -9.83 -7.34
N SER A 201 -13.37 -9.47 -8.11
CA SER A 201 -13.49 -9.31 -9.57
C SER A 201 -13.82 -10.62 -10.28
N LEU A 202 -13.35 -11.74 -9.74
CA LEU A 202 -13.65 -13.10 -10.20
C LEU A 202 -15.02 -13.60 -9.72
N ARG A 203 -15.73 -12.84 -8.88
CA ARG A 203 -17.00 -13.23 -8.25
C ARG A 203 -16.90 -14.54 -7.47
N VAL A 204 -15.72 -14.80 -6.89
CA VAL A 204 -15.56 -15.85 -5.89
C VAL A 204 -16.39 -15.46 -4.66
N PRO A 205 -17.04 -16.41 -3.96
CA PRO A 205 -17.75 -16.11 -2.72
C PRO A 205 -16.89 -15.30 -1.75
N THR A 206 -17.48 -14.47 -0.90
CA THR A 206 -16.72 -13.65 0.06
C THR A 206 -16.15 -14.56 1.16
N PRO A 207 -14.82 -14.56 1.41
CA PRO A 207 -14.24 -15.31 2.50
C PRO A 207 -14.47 -14.62 3.85
N VAL A 208 -14.45 -15.41 4.92
CA VAL A 208 -14.14 -14.95 6.27
C VAL A 208 -12.63 -14.75 6.34
N LEU A 209 -12.19 -13.56 6.74
CA LEU A 209 -10.76 -13.27 6.90
C LEU A 209 -10.26 -13.71 8.26
N GLN A 210 -8.98 -14.07 8.33
CA GLN A 210 -8.28 -14.29 9.60
C GLN A 210 -8.97 -15.31 10.53
N GLN A 211 -9.57 -16.36 9.95
CA GLN A 211 -10.29 -17.39 10.69
C GLN A 211 -9.33 -18.22 11.52
N GLU A 212 -9.60 -18.33 12.82
CA GLU A 212 -8.86 -19.21 13.72
C GLU A 212 -9.50 -20.60 13.77
N PHE A 213 -8.66 -21.63 13.72
CA PHE A 213 -9.03 -23.03 13.88
C PHE A 213 -8.30 -23.62 15.07
N THR A 214 -9.00 -24.44 15.86
CA THR A 214 -8.38 -25.28 16.89
C THR A 214 -8.11 -26.66 16.30
N THR A 215 -6.87 -27.12 16.38
CA THR A 215 -6.40 -28.42 15.87
C THR A 215 -5.73 -29.23 16.98
N ASP A 216 -5.37 -30.48 16.67
CA ASP A 216 -4.54 -31.35 17.53
C ASP A 216 -3.13 -30.77 17.79
N ALA A 217 -2.62 -29.96 16.86
CA ALA A 217 -1.31 -29.33 16.92
C ALA A 217 -1.33 -27.88 17.45
N GLY A 218 -2.50 -27.37 17.85
CA GLY A 218 -2.68 -26.02 18.40
C GLY A 218 -3.68 -25.17 17.64
N ARG A 219 -3.70 -23.86 17.94
CA ARG A 219 -4.56 -22.89 17.27
C ARG A 219 -3.83 -22.23 16.11
N PHE A 220 -4.44 -22.26 14.94
CA PHE A 220 -3.88 -21.69 13.71
C PHE A 220 -4.89 -20.76 13.04
N ARG A 221 -4.39 -19.61 12.60
CA ARG A 221 -5.16 -18.60 11.87
C ARG A 221 -4.86 -18.71 10.38
N VAL A 222 -5.87 -18.62 9.53
CA VAL A 222 -5.74 -18.63 8.06
C VAL A 222 -6.22 -17.31 7.47
N ASP A 223 -5.63 -16.87 6.37
CA ASP A 223 -5.93 -15.57 5.77
C ASP A 223 -7.36 -15.50 5.22
N PHE A 224 -7.78 -16.56 4.52
CA PHE A 224 -9.07 -16.67 3.86
C PHE A 224 -9.74 -18.01 4.18
N TRP A 225 -11.00 -17.96 4.60
CA TRP A 225 -11.82 -19.13 4.85
C TRP A 225 -13.15 -19.03 4.11
N TRP A 226 -13.52 -20.07 3.37
CA TRP A 226 -14.81 -20.21 2.71
C TRP A 226 -15.61 -21.35 3.35
N PRO A 227 -16.39 -21.08 4.43
CA PRO A 227 -17.06 -22.11 5.21
C PRO A 227 -17.96 -23.02 4.39
N GLU A 228 -18.77 -22.45 3.50
CA GLU A 228 -19.73 -23.19 2.67
C GLU A 228 -19.06 -24.15 1.68
N HIS A 229 -17.77 -23.95 1.38
CA HIS A 229 -17.01 -24.73 0.42
C HIS A 229 -15.93 -25.58 1.09
N GLY A 230 -15.69 -25.39 2.39
CA GLY A 230 -14.61 -26.02 3.12
C GLY A 230 -13.21 -25.63 2.61
N VAL A 231 -13.03 -24.44 2.02
CA VAL A 231 -11.75 -24.07 1.40
C VAL A 231 -10.99 -23.07 2.25
N VAL A 232 -9.73 -23.39 2.56
CA VAL A 232 -8.75 -22.45 3.12
C VAL A 232 -7.96 -21.80 1.98
N GLY A 233 -7.70 -20.51 2.08
CA GLY A 233 -6.79 -19.77 1.21
C GLY A 233 -5.73 -19.03 2.00
N GLU A 234 -4.50 -19.03 1.49
CA GLU A 234 -3.39 -18.31 2.09
C GLU A 234 -2.58 -17.55 1.04
N PHE A 235 -2.28 -16.31 1.38
CA PHE A 235 -1.42 -15.45 0.61
C PHE A 235 0.01 -15.57 1.14
N ASP A 236 0.92 -16.11 0.34
CA ASP A 236 2.34 -16.15 0.65
C ASP A 236 3.05 -14.94 0.03
N GLY A 237 3.44 -14.00 0.90
CA GLY A 237 4.22 -12.81 0.55
C GLY A 237 5.64 -13.09 0.02
N ARG A 238 6.07 -14.36 -0.02
CA ARG A 238 7.43 -14.84 -0.29
C ARG A 238 8.43 -14.34 0.74
N VAL A 239 8.51 -15.09 1.85
CA VAL A 239 9.76 -15.26 2.59
C VAL A 239 10.32 -16.62 2.16
N LYS A 240 11.47 -16.62 1.46
CA LYS A 240 12.23 -17.87 1.32
C LYS A 240 12.79 -18.17 2.71
N TYR A 241 12.20 -19.12 3.40
CA TYR A 241 12.79 -19.65 4.61
C TYR A 241 13.93 -20.59 4.18
N ASP A 242 15.17 -20.15 4.38
CA ASP A 242 16.36 -21.02 4.23
C ASP A 242 16.53 -21.95 5.45
N ASP A 243 15.63 -21.83 6.43
CA ASP A 243 15.59 -22.66 7.64
C ASP A 243 14.63 -23.84 7.46
N HIS A 244 15.21 -25.05 7.44
CA HIS A 244 14.48 -26.31 7.35
C HIS A 244 13.45 -26.50 8.48
N GLU A 245 13.68 -25.97 9.68
CA GLU A 245 12.74 -26.11 10.80
C GLU A 245 11.48 -25.27 10.60
N VAL A 246 11.60 -24.10 9.95
CA VAL A 246 10.43 -23.27 9.63
C VAL A 246 9.57 -23.96 8.57
N VAL A 247 10.20 -24.49 7.51
CA VAL A 247 9.49 -25.23 6.47
C VAL A 247 8.78 -26.46 7.05
N TRP A 248 9.43 -27.18 7.97
CA TRP A 248 8.83 -28.34 8.63
C TRP A 248 7.63 -27.97 9.49
N ARG A 249 7.72 -26.91 10.31
CA ARG A 249 6.60 -26.42 11.12
C ARG A 249 5.42 -25.97 10.27
N GLU A 250 5.69 -25.28 9.16
CA GLU A 250 4.63 -24.83 8.26
C GLU A 250 3.91 -26.01 7.59
N LYS A 251 4.64 -27.08 7.26
CA LYS A 251 4.05 -28.32 6.77
C LYS A 251 3.15 -28.98 7.83
N LEU A 252 3.63 -29.11 9.07
CA LEU A 252 2.83 -29.68 10.16
C LEU A 252 1.55 -28.87 10.44
N ARG A 253 1.63 -27.54 10.35
CA ARG A 253 0.49 -26.62 10.45
C ARG A 253 -0.54 -26.90 9.35
N GLU A 254 -0.11 -26.97 8.09
CA GLU A 254 -0.99 -27.27 6.97
C GLU A 254 -1.64 -28.66 7.12
N ASP A 255 -0.86 -29.68 7.49
CA ASP A 255 -1.37 -31.04 7.70
C ASP A 255 -2.43 -31.08 8.82
N ALA A 256 -2.25 -30.32 9.90
CA ALA A 256 -3.22 -30.21 10.98
C ALA A 256 -4.52 -29.54 10.53
N LEU A 257 -4.44 -28.48 9.73
CA LEU A 257 -5.61 -27.81 9.15
C LEU A 257 -6.37 -28.74 8.19
N ARG A 258 -5.66 -29.49 7.34
CA ARG A 258 -6.26 -30.44 6.40
C ARG A 258 -6.95 -31.64 7.05
N ARG A 259 -6.58 -32.00 8.29
CA ARG A 259 -7.26 -33.06 9.05
C ARG A 259 -8.62 -32.64 9.62
N LEU A 260 -8.92 -31.34 9.63
CA LEU A 260 -10.20 -30.86 10.12
C LEU A 260 -11.35 -31.31 9.20
N PRO A 261 -12.43 -31.91 9.73
CA PRO A 261 -13.52 -32.44 8.91
C PRO A 261 -14.16 -31.42 7.97
N GLN A 262 -14.19 -30.15 8.36
CA GLN A 262 -14.75 -29.06 7.57
C GLN A 262 -13.83 -28.55 6.45
N VAL A 263 -12.54 -28.92 6.44
CA VAL A 263 -11.58 -28.47 5.43
C VAL A 263 -11.49 -29.51 4.31
N HIS A 264 -11.92 -29.11 3.11
CA HIS A 264 -11.98 -29.93 1.90
C HIS A 264 -11.02 -29.45 0.80
N GLY A 265 -10.56 -28.20 0.89
CA GLY A 265 -9.67 -27.59 -0.10
C GLY A 265 -8.68 -26.63 0.52
N PHE A 266 -7.54 -26.46 -0.16
CA PHE A 266 -6.48 -25.54 0.26
C PHE A 266 -5.89 -24.86 -0.96
N ALA A 267 -5.87 -23.52 -0.96
CA ALA A 267 -5.32 -22.69 -2.01
C ALA A 267 -4.16 -21.85 -1.44
N ARG A 268 -2.98 -21.95 -2.06
CA ARG A 268 -1.84 -21.08 -1.76
C ARG A 268 -1.43 -20.30 -2.99
N TRP A 269 -1.17 -19.02 -2.82
CA TRP A 269 -0.79 -18.17 -3.93
C TRP A 269 0.13 -17.04 -3.51
N THR A 270 0.90 -16.51 -4.46
CA THR A 270 1.82 -15.41 -4.21
C THR A 270 1.31 -14.11 -4.80
N MET A 271 2.08 -13.02 -4.66
CA MET A 271 1.82 -11.75 -5.36
C MET A 271 1.59 -11.92 -6.87
N ARG A 272 2.23 -12.91 -7.51
CA ARG A 272 2.08 -13.17 -8.94
C ARG A 272 0.65 -13.53 -9.29
N GLU A 273 0.08 -14.48 -8.55
CA GLU A 273 -1.30 -14.90 -8.71
C GLU A 273 -2.27 -13.83 -8.22
N ALA A 274 -2.01 -13.21 -7.06
CA ALA A 274 -2.87 -12.18 -6.49
C ALA A 274 -3.12 -11.00 -7.46
N ARG A 275 -2.14 -10.65 -8.30
CA ARG A 275 -2.25 -9.59 -9.33
C ARG A 275 -2.83 -10.05 -10.67
N SER A 276 -3.13 -11.35 -10.85
CA SER A 276 -3.58 -11.92 -12.11
C SER A 276 -4.87 -12.72 -11.92
N GLN A 277 -5.99 -12.18 -12.41
CA GLN A 277 -7.29 -12.85 -12.37
C GLN A 277 -7.22 -14.28 -12.93
N ALA A 278 -6.59 -14.47 -14.09
CA ALA A 278 -6.49 -15.79 -14.73
C ALA A 278 -5.61 -16.77 -13.92
N ALA A 279 -4.58 -16.29 -13.22
CA ALA A 279 -3.74 -17.15 -12.40
C ALA A 279 -4.42 -17.50 -11.09
N LEU A 280 -4.99 -16.51 -10.38
CA LEU A 280 -5.70 -16.75 -9.13
C LEU A 280 -6.94 -17.62 -9.34
N ALA A 281 -7.70 -17.41 -10.42
CA ALA A 281 -8.84 -18.25 -10.78
C ALA A 281 -8.47 -19.72 -10.87
N ARG A 282 -7.34 -20.06 -11.51
CA ARG A 282 -6.86 -21.45 -11.59
C ARG A 282 -6.54 -22.04 -10.22
N VAL A 283 -5.92 -21.25 -9.34
CA VAL A 283 -5.58 -21.71 -7.98
C VAL A 283 -6.84 -21.99 -7.17
N VAL A 284 -7.79 -21.06 -7.14
CA VAL A 284 -9.01 -21.21 -6.32
C VAL A 284 -9.97 -22.26 -6.89
N LEU A 285 -10.06 -22.39 -8.23
CA LEU A 285 -10.82 -23.48 -8.87
C LEU A 285 -10.26 -24.84 -8.51
N ALA A 286 -8.92 -25.00 -8.53
CA ALA A 286 -8.28 -26.26 -8.17
C ALA A 286 -8.51 -26.64 -6.70
N ALA A 287 -8.73 -25.65 -5.83
CA ALA A 287 -9.06 -25.86 -4.42
C ALA A 287 -10.57 -26.11 -4.18
N GLY A 288 -11.42 -26.08 -5.21
CA GLY A 288 -12.85 -26.37 -5.09
C GLY A 288 -13.77 -25.15 -4.99
N LEU A 289 -13.26 -23.92 -5.17
CA LEU A 289 -14.09 -22.72 -5.19
C LEU A 289 -14.70 -22.48 -6.57
N PRO A 290 -15.99 -22.09 -6.65
CA PRO A 290 -16.61 -21.73 -7.91
C PRO A 290 -16.03 -20.40 -8.39
N VAL A 291 -15.63 -20.36 -9.67
CA VAL A 291 -15.36 -19.12 -10.40
C VAL A 291 -16.37 -19.04 -11.54
N PRO A 292 -17.39 -18.19 -11.44
CA PRO A 292 -18.35 -18.01 -12.52
C PRO A 292 -17.62 -17.66 -13.81
N ARG A 293 -17.91 -18.39 -14.91
CA ARG A 293 -17.44 -17.97 -16.23
C ARG A 293 -17.97 -16.56 -16.47
N ALA A 294 -17.09 -15.64 -16.88
CA ALA A 294 -17.53 -14.35 -17.37
C ALA A 294 -18.52 -14.61 -18.51
N GLY A 295 -19.82 -14.40 -18.24
CA GLY A 295 -20.82 -14.45 -19.28
C GLY A 295 -20.39 -13.46 -20.34
N VAL A 296 -20.24 -13.94 -21.58
CA VAL A 296 -20.19 -13.07 -22.75
C VAL A 296 -21.44 -12.21 -22.67
N MET A 297 -21.32 -10.98 -22.17
CA MET A 297 -22.36 -9.98 -22.36
C MET A 297 -22.39 -9.75 -23.86
N ARG A 298 -23.33 -10.42 -24.52
CA ARG A 298 -23.77 -10.00 -25.86
C ARG A 298 -24.31 -8.58 -25.69
N HIS A 299 -23.82 -7.71 -26.56
CA HIS A 299 -24.03 -6.28 -26.65
C HIS A 299 -25.45 -5.81 -26.33
#